data_AF-A0A349MLF3-F1
#
_entry.id   AF-A0A349MLF3-F1
#
_cell.length_a   1.000
_cell.length_b   1.000
_cell.length_c   1.000
_cell.angle_alpha   90.00
_cell.angle_beta   90.00
_cell.angle_gamma   90.00
#
_symmetry.space_group_name_H-M   'P 1'
#
loop_
_entity.id
_entity.type
_entity.pdbx_description
1 polymer ?
#
loop_
_entity_poly.entity_id
_entity_poly.type
_entity_poly.pdbx_seq_one_letter_code
_entity_poly.pdbx_strand_id
1 'polypeptide(L)'
;MIANLGAVYGVNLPPAQPEQLGSWVYQELSRIANATREAKEIVTLVVLHTAPTKSEDGNLVYADGTHWNPGSGGGFYGRENGQWIKL
;
A
#
# COMPACT_ATOMS: atom_id res chain seq x y z
N MET A 1 0.17 -13.26 -24.19
CA MET A 1 -0.87 -13.19 -23.15
C MET A 1 -0.13 -13.00 -21.83
N ILE A 2 -0.03 -11.76 -21.32
CA ILE A 2 0.70 -11.48 -20.08
C ILE A 2 -0.31 -11.57 -18.94
N ALA A 3 -0.07 -12.47 -18.00
CA ALA A 3 -0.89 -12.66 -16.81
C ALA A 3 -0.88 -11.37 -15.98
N ASN A 4 -2.08 -10.83 -15.75
CA ASN A 4 -2.28 -9.68 -14.86
C ASN A 4 -2.30 -10.21 -13.41
N LEU A 5 -1.10 -10.44 -12.86
CA LEU A 5 -0.91 -10.71 -11.45
C LEU A 5 -1.23 -9.42 -10.70
N GLY A 6 -2.41 -9.38 -10.06
CA GLY A 6 -2.94 -8.32 -9.19
C GLY A 6 -2.20 -7.00 -9.26
N ALA A 7 -2.70 -6.07 -10.08
CA ALA A 7 -2.05 -4.81 -10.42
C ALA A 7 -1.38 -4.15 -9.20
N VAL A 8 -0.07 -4.28 -9.12
CA VAL A 8 0.75 -3.30 -8.42
C VAL A 8 0.62 -2.04 -9.25
N TYR A 9 -0.01 -1.01 -8.69
CA TYR A 9 -0.15 0.26 -9.39
C TYR A 9 1.25 0.77 -9.77
N GLY A 10 1.52 0.81 -11.07
CA GLY A 10 2.72 1.38 -11.66
C GLY A 10 2.35 2.60 -12.49
N VAL A 11 3.00 3.73 -12.19
CA VAL A 11 2.78 5.00 -12.88
C VAL A 11 3.21 4.86 -14.34
N ASN A 12 2.30 5.17 -15.28
CA ASN A 12 2.70 5.39 -16.66
C ASN A 12 3.33 6.78 -16.77
N LEU A 13 4.49 6.92 -17.41
CA LEU A 13 5.09 8.25 -17.57
C LEU A 13 4.19 9.14 -18.46
N PRO A 14 4.02 10.43 -18.12
CA PRO A 14 3.32 11.37 -18.98
C PRO A 14 3.95 11.46 -20.37
N PRO A 15 3.16 11.69 -21.44
CA PRO A 15 3.71 11.88 -22.78
C PRO A 15 4.49 13.19 -22.86
N ALA A 16 5.53 13.20 -23.72
CA ALA A 16 6.34 14.40 -23.95
C ALA A 16 5.57 15.48 -24.75
N GLN A 17 4.63 15.07 -25.60
CA GLN A 17 3.81 15.98 -26.40
C GLN A 17 2.60 16.50 -25.61
N PRO A 18 2.43 17.83 -25.44
CA PRO A 18 1.33 18.41 -24.67
C PRO A 18 -0.07 18.03 -25.17
N GLU A 19 -0.25 17.85 -26.47
CA GLU A 19 -1.52 17.49 -27.09
C GLU A 19 -2.03 16.09 -26.67
N GLN A 20 -1.15 15.23 -26.17
CA GLN A 20 -1.50 13.89 -25.67
C GLN A 20 -1.80 13.87 -24.17
N LEU A 21 -1.57 14.97 -23.44
CA LEU A 21 -1.76 15.02 -21.99
C LEU A 21 -3.22 14.76 -21.60
N GLY A 22 -4.19 15.29 -22.34
CA GLY A 22 -5.62 15.14 -22.00
C GLY A 22 -6.07 13.67 -22.01
N SER A 23 -5.73 12.93 -23.07
CA SER A 23 -6.06 11.51 -23.17
C SER A 23 -5.28 10.67 -22.15
N TRP A 24 -4.01 11.01 -21.91
CA TRP A 24 -3.19 10.34 -20.90
C TRP A 24 -3.76 10.53 -19.48
N VAL A 25 -4.16 11.74 -19.09
CA VAL A 25 -4.75 12.02 -17.77
C VAL A 25 -6.02 11.19 -17.57
N TYR A 26 -6.90 11.14 -18.57
CA TYR A 26 -8.13 10.34 -18.49
C TYR A 26 -7.83 8.84 -18.29
N GLN A 27 -6.86 8.30 -19.05
CA GLN A 27 -6.43 6.91 -18.92
C GLN A 27 -5.83 6.64 -17.54
N GLU A 28 -4.97 7.52 -17.04
CA GLU A 28 -4.31 7.34 -15.76
C GLU A 28 -5.29 7.42 -14.58
N LEU A 29 -6.21 8.39 -14.60
CA LEU A 29 -7.28 8.49 -13.60
C LEU A 29 -8.19 7.25 -13.63
N SER A 30 -8.45 6.69 -14.81
CA SER A 30 -9.22 5.45 -14.94
C SER A 30 -8.47 4.24 -14.36
N ARG A 31 -7.15 4.16 -14.60
CA ARG A 31 -6.29 3.11 -14.01
C ARG A 31 -6.26 3.20 -12.49
N ILE A 32 -6.11 4.41 -11.94
CA ILE A 32 -6.19 4.66 -10.49
C ILE A 32 -7.56 4.23 -9.95
N ALA A 33 -8.65 4.66 -10.59
CA ALA A 33 -10.00 4.31 -10.16
C ALA A 33 -10.20 2.79 -10.12
N ASN A 34 -9.74 2.06 -11.13
CA ASN A 34 -9.82 0.60 -11.16
C ASN A 34 -8.98 -0.04 -10.06
N ALA A 35 -7.72 0.40 -9.89
CA ALA A 35 -6.83 -0.11 -8.85
C ALA A 35 -7.39 0.12 -7.43
N THR A 36 -8.15 1.21 -7.21
CA THR A 36 -8.80 1.48 -5.92
C THR A 36 -10.09 0.69 -5.68
N ARG A 37 -10.78 0.24 -6.74
CA ARG A 37 -12.05 -0.50 -6.65
C ARG A 37 -11.85 -2.00 -6.56
N GLU A 38 -10.73 -2.52 -7.08
CA GLU A 38 -10.41 -3.93 -7.00
C GLU A 38 -10.16 -4.32 -5.54
N ALA A 39 -11.16 -4.97 -4.93
CA ALA A 39 -11.00 -5.62 -3.64
C ALA A 39 -9.91 -6.69 -3.77
N LYS A 40 -8.84 -6.55 -3.00
CA LYS A 40 -7.78 -7.57 -2.94
C LYS A 40 -8.19 -8.61 -1.91
N GLU A 41 -8.27 -9.87 -2.33
CA GLU A 41 -8.44 -11.01 -1.41
C GLU A 41 -7.26 -11.11 -0.45
N ILE A 42 -6.06 -10.72 -0.90
CA ILE A 42 -4.82 -10.72 -0.12
C ILE A 42 -4.19 -9.33 -0.16
N VAL A 43 -3.90 -8.77 1.02
CA VAL A 43 -3.13 -7.54 1.19
C VAL A 43 -1.72 -7.89 1.67
N THR A 44 -0.70 -7.42 0.95
CA THR A 44 0.70 -7.57 1.35
C THR A 44 1.20 -6.29 1.99
N LEU A 45 1.73 -6.37 3.20
CA LEU A 45 2.36 -5.25 3.90
C LEU A 45 3.88 -5.34 3.76
N VAL A 46 4.54 -4.18 3.71
CA VAL A 46 5.99 -4.11 3.80
C VAL A 46 6.41 -4.42 5.23
N VAL A 47 7.47 -5.22 5.39
CA VAL A 47 8.08 -5.47 6.69
C VAL A 47 8.75 -4.19 7.18
N LEU A 48 8.37 -3.75 8.37
CA LEU A 48 8.97 -2.59 9.01
C LEU A 48 10.00 -3.05 10.04
N HIS A 49 11.16 -2.41 9.96
CA HIS A 49 12.28 -2.60 10.88
C HIS A 49 12.37 -1.49 11.94
N THR A 50 11.50 -0.48 11.87
CA THR A 50 11.44 0.66 12.79
C THR A 50 10.00 1.08 13.02
N ALA A 51 9.68 1.58 14.20
CA ALA A 51 8.35 2.10 14.51
C ALA A 51 7.96 3.29 13.61
N PRO A 52 6.73 3.34 13.07
CA PRO A 52 6.24 4.49 12.33
C PRO A 52 6.22 5.74 13.21
N THR A 53 6.82 6.83 12.74
CA THR A 53 6.88 8.11 13.46
C THR A 53 5.53 8.85 13.45
N LYS A 54 4.66 8.53 12.48
CA LYS A 54 3.30 9.05 12.37
C LYS A 54 2.38 7.86 12.15
N SER A 55 1.81 7.37 13.25
CA SER A 55 0.74 6.38 13.22
C SER A 55 -0.51 6.98 13.82
N GLU A 56 -1.65 6.39 13.47
CA GLU A 56 -2.97 6.69 14.00
C GLU A 56 -3.71 5.38 14.27
N ASP A 57 -4.76 5.42 15.09
CA ASP A 57 -5.59 4.24 15.33
C ASP A 57 -6.23 3.78 14.00
N GLY A 58 -6.34 2.46 13.83
CA GLY A 58 -6.76 1.81 12.59
C GLY A 58 -5.60 1.46 11.63
N ASN A 59 -4.37 1.89 11.90
CA ASN A 59 -3.22 1.48 11.08
C ASN A 59 -2.89 -0.01 11.25
N LEU A 60 -2.54 -0.68 10.15
CA LEU A 60 -2.09 -2.08 10.11
C LEU A 60 -0.64 -2.15 9.61
N VAL A 61 0.20 -2.88 10.33
CA VAL A 61 1.65 -2.98 10.05
C VAL A 61 2.15 -4.42 10.19
N TYR A 62 3.28 -4.73 9.56
CA TYR A 62 4.00 -5.99 9.76
C TYR A 62 5.38 -5.70 10.35
N ALA A 63 5.59 -6.07 11.61
CA ALA A 63 6.84 -5.84 12.32
C ALA A 63 7.84 -6.99 12.09
N ASP A 64 9.13 -6.67 11.99
CA ASP A 64 10.18 -7.69 11.83
C ASP A 64 10.44 -8.53 13.11
N GLY A 65 10.04 -8.02 14.28
CA GLY A 65 10.20 -8.69 15.57
C GLY A 65 11.59 -8.66 16.15
N THR A 66 12.56 -8.05 15.46
CA THR A 66 13.96 -7.99 15.89
C THR A 66 14.38 -6.55 16.15
N HIS A 67 14.42 -5.71 15.11
CA HIS A 67 14.72 -4.29 15.25
C HIS A 67 13.51 -3.50 15.74
N TRP A 68 12.32 -3.89 15.29
CA TRP A 68 11.07 -3.34 15.77
C TRP A 68 10.14 -4.45 16.26
N ASN A 69 9.89 -4.41 17.57
CA ASN A 69 8.98 -5.32 18.25
C ASN A 69 8.00 -4.49 19.11
N PRO A 70 6.74 -4.31 18.66
CA PRO A 70 5.74 -3.54 19.41
C PRO A 70 5.29 -4.20 20.73
N GLY A 71 5.63 -5.47 20.98
CA GLY A 71 5.35 -6.13 22.25
C GLY A 71 5.40 -7.67 22.24
N SER A 72 5.17 -8.31 21.08
CA SER A 72 4.97 -9.78 20.99
C SER A 72 5.68 -10.43 19.79
N GLY A 73 6.84 -9.90 19.39
CA GLY A 73 7.65 -10.42 18.28
C GLY A 73 7.18 -10.00 16.89
N GLY A 74 7.68 -10.67 15.86
CA GLY A 74 7.42 -10.31 14.46
C GLY A 74 6.01 -10.69 14.00
N GLY A 75 5.43 -9.95 13.06
CA GLY A 75 4.13 -10.24 12.45
C GLY A 75 3.18 -9.04 12.41
N PHE A 76 1.89 -9.31 12.22
CA PHE A 76 0.85 -8.28 12.04
C PHE A 76 0.47 -7.60 13.35
N TYR A 77 0.28 -6.28 13.28
CA TYR A 77 -0.23 -5.46 14.37
C TYR A 77 -1.25 -4.44 13.85
N GLY A 78 -2.35 -4.28 14.56
CA GLY A 78 -3.30 -3.16 14.42
C GLY A 78 -3.06 -2.11 15.50
N ARG A 79 -3.18 -0.82 15.18
CA ARG A 79 -3.12 0.23 16.19
C ARG A 79 -4.51 0.57 16.72
N GLU A 80 -4.72 0.44 18.02
CA GLU A 80 -6.00 0.74 18.67
C GLU A 80 -5.76 1.42 20.03
N ASN A 81 -6.51 2.49 20.32
CA ASN A 81 -6.39 3.27 21.54
C ASN A 81 -4.95 3.71 21.84
N GLY A 82 -4.20 4.07 20.79
CA GLY A 82 -2.79 4.47 20.85
C GLY A 82 -1.78 3.34 21.03
N GLN A 83 -2.23 2.08 21.12
CA GLN A 83 -1.40 0.89 21.36
C GLN A 83 -1.31 0.00 20.13
N TRP A 84 -0.21 -0.74 19.98
CA TRP A 84 -0.07 -1.77 18.96
C TRP A 84 -0.58 -3.11 19.50
N ILE A 85 -1.65 -3.63 18.90
CA ILE A 85 -2.30 -4.89 19.25
C ILE A 85 -1.90 -5.95 18.24
N LYS A 86 -1.45 -7.12 18.73
CA LYS A 86 -1.13 -8.27 17.88
C LYS A 86 -2.41 -8.85 17.28
N LEU A 87 -2.38 -9.15 15.98
CA LEU A 87 -3.47 -9.82 15.26
C LEU A 87 -3.16 -11.29 15.00
#